data_AF-A0A397TRB5-F1
#
_entry.id   AF-A0A397TRB5-F1
#
_cell.length_a   1.000
_cell.length_b   1.000
_cell.length_c   1.000
_cell.angle_alpha   90.00
_cell.angle_beta   90.00
_cell.angle_gamma   90.00
#
_symmetry.space_group_name_H-M   'P 1'
#
loop_
_entity.id
_entity.type
_entity.pdbx_description
1 polymer ?
#
loop_
_entity_poly.entity_id
_entity_poly.type
_entity_poly.pdbx_seq_one_letter_code
_entity_poly.pdbx_strand_id
1 'polypeptide(L)'
;RKKVGRKGDGVFRLHKDRLEFGAIEAGRDWEGQCGSKIITDSLKICKMLKDMLNQLAIECNMKENHVRKLRVVGMLQSGNRMQVITADLSKGYVTRIR
;
A
#
# COMPACT_ATOMS: atom_id res chain seq x y z
N ARG A 1 -4.74 10.53 21.54
CA ARG A 1 -4.46 9.84 20.26
C ARG A 1 -5.72 9.90 19.40
N LYS A 2 -5.64 10.40 18.15
CA LYS A 2 -6.78 10.34 17.20
C LYS A 2 -7.09 8.87 16.89
N LYS A 3 -8.37 8.47 16.84
CA LYS A 3 -8.78 7.10 16.52
C LYS A 3 -8.32 6.76 15.10
N VAL A 4 -7.57 5.67 14.99
CA VAL A 4 -7.04 5.17 13.72
C VAL A 4 -8.11 4.30 13.07
N GLY A 5 -8.66 4.74 11.95
CA GLY A 5 -9.60 3.93 11.15
C GLY A 5 -8.90 2.72 10.50
N ARG A 6 -9.65 1.63 10.26
CA ARG A 6 -9.11 0.41 9.60
C ARG A 6 -9.28 0.42 8.08
N LYS A 7 -10.12 1.30 7.54
CA LYS A 7 -10.51 1.32 6.13
C LYS A 7 -9.68 2.40 5.41
N GLY A 8 -9.04 2.02 4.31
CA GLY A 8 -8.38 2.98 3.44
C GLY A 8 -9.38 3.77 2.59
N ASP A 9 -8.95 4.91 2.07
CA ASP A 9 -9.81 5.83 1.34
C ASP A 9 -10.06 5.38 -0.11
N GLY A 10 -9.12 4.65 -0.72
CA GLY A 10 -9.25 4.13 -2.08
C GLY A 10 -8.42 2.89 -2.36
N VAL A 11 -8.79 2.15 -3.40
CA VAL A 11 -8.11 0.95 -3.88
C VAL A 11 -8.11 0.91 -5.41
N PHE A 12 -6.97 0.51 -6.00
CA PHE A 12 -6.85 0.23 -7.41
C PHE A 12 -7.13 -1.26 -7.64
N ARG A 13 -8.11 -1.55 -8.50
CA ARG A 13 -8.55 -2.91 -8.81
C ARG A 13 -8.69 -3.13 -10.31
N LEU A 14 -8.49 -4.37 -10.75
CA LEU A 14 -8.69 -4.77 -12.14
C LEU A 14 -10.18 -4.70 -12.52
N HIS A 15 -10.51 -4.14 -13.69
CA HIS A 15 -11.90 -4.04 -14.12
C HIS A 15 -12.49 -5.45 -14.30
N LYS A 16 -13.62 -5.71 -13.61
CA LYS A 16 -14.35 -7.00 -13.52
C LYS A 16 -13.73 -8.10 -12.63
N ASP A 17 -12.53 -7.89 -12.09
CA ASP A 17 -11.89 -8.85 -11.19
C ASP A 17 -11.83 -8.30 -9.76
N ARG A 18 -11.67 -9.18 -8.77
CA ARG A 18 -11.47 -8.79 -7.38
C ARG A 18 -10.03 -8.44 -7.05
N LEU A 19 -9.11 -8.62 -8.00
CA LEU A 19 -7.68 -8.39 -7.82
C LEU A 19 -7.34 -6.92 -7.59
N GLU A 20 -6.59 -6.66 -6.51
CA GLU A 20 -6.18 -5.33 -6.06
C GLU A 20 -4.67 -5.18 -6.21
N PHE A 21 -4.22 -4.03 -6.70
CA PHE A 21 -2.80 -3.78 -6.99
C PHE A 21 -2.30 -2.40 -6.53
N GLY A 22 -3.13 -1.68 -5.79
CA GLY A 22 -2.71 -0.46 -5.14
C GLY A 22 -3.76 0.14 -4.22
N ALA A 23 -3.34 1.09 -3.40
CA ALA A 23 -4.18 1.72 -2.38
C ALA A 23 -3.98 3.24 -2.34
N ILE A 24 -4.98 3.95 -1.83
CA ILE A 24 -4.93 5.39 -1.59
C ILE A 24 -5.37 5.66 -0.15
N GLU A 25 -4.59 6.49 0.55
CA GLU A 25 -4.93 7.03 1.87
C GLU A 25 -4.76 8.55 1.83
N ALA A 26 -5.78 9.28 2.26
CA ALA A 26 -5.85 10.73 2.20
C ALA A 26 -6.18 11.32 3.58
N GLY A 27 -5.19 11.98 4.19
CA GLY A 27 -5.33 12.77 5.40
C GLY A 27 -5.70 14.22 5.12
N ARG A 28 -6.72 14.74 5.79
CA ARG A 28 -7.20 16.13 5.63
C ARG A 28 -6.21 17.18 6.16
N ASP A 29 -5.49 16.87 7.22
CA ASP A 29 -4.59 17.81 7.91
C ASP A 29 -3.13 17.40 7.71
N TRP A 30 -2.27 18.36 7.34
CA TRP A 30 -0.82 18.22 7.37
C TRP A 30 -0.30 18.69 8.73
N GLU A 31 0.08 17.75 9.60
CA GLU A 31 0.64 18.05 10.94
C GLU A 31 2.18 18.13 10.95
N GLY A 32 2.81 18.31 9.78
CA GLY A 32 4.27 18.31 9.62
C GLY A 32 4.86 16.91 9.38
N GLN A 33 6.16 16.84 9.09
CA GLN A 33 6.84 15.60 8.63
C GLN A 33 6.88 14.47 9.68
N CYS A 34 6.84 14.83 10.97
CA CYS A 34 6.70 13.91 12.11
C CYS A 34 5.27 13.87 12.68
N GLY A 35 4.28 14.38 11.94
CA GLY A 35 2.89 14.33 12.35
C GLY A 35 2.47 12.90 12.60
N SER A 36 1.90 12.65 13.78
CA SER A 36 1.47 11.29 14.18
C SER A 36 0.50 10.66 13.18
N LYS A 37 -0.29 11.48 12.46
CA LYS A 37 -1.16 11.06 11.36
C LYS A 37 -0.40 10.45 10.19
N ILE A 38 0.61 11.12 9.65
CA ILE A 38 1.37 10.66 8.47
C ILE A 38 2.09 9.35 8.77
N ILE A 39 2.68 9.21 9.97
CA ILE A 39 3.34 7.96 10.39
C ILE A 39 2.30 6.83 10.52
N THR A 40 1.13 7.13 11.08
CA THR A 40 0.09 6.12 11.26
C THR A 40 -0.53 5.69 9.93
N ASP A 41 -0.83 6.65 9.06
CA ASP A 41 -1.44 6.45 7.75
C ASP A 41 -0.47 5.75 6.79
N SER A 42 0.82 6.07 6.87
CA SER A 42 1.87 5.33 6.15
C SER A 42 1.98 3.87 6.64
N LEU A 43 1.84 3.58 7.94
CA LEU A 43 1.81 2.20 8.42
C LEU A 43 0.57 1.43 7.94
N LYS A 44 -0.59 2.07 7.82
CA LYS A 44 -1.79 1.44 7.26
C LYS A 44 -1.58 1.09 5.79
N ILE A 45 -1.15 2.04 4.97
CA ILE A 45 -0.97 1.81 3.53
C ILE A 45 0.10 0.74 3.31
N CYS A 46 1.19 0.73 4.09
CA CYS A 46 2.20 -0.33 4.06
C CYS A 46 1.61 -1.74 4.32
N LYS A 47 0.70 -1.86 5.28
CA LYS A 47 0.01 -3.14 5.58
C LYS A 47 -0.92 -3.55 4.44
N MET A 48 -1.72 -2.62 3.91
CA MET A 48 -2.61 -2.89 2.78
C MET A 48 -1.82 -3.34 1.54
N LEU A 49 -0.73 -2.64 1.21
CA LEU A 49 0.14 -3.00 0.09
C LEU A 49 0.75 -4.39 0.28
N LYS A 50 1.19 -4.73 1.50
CA LYS A 50 1.69 -6.08 1.80
C LYS A 50 0.62 -7.15 1.56
N ASP A 51 -0.61 -6.92 2.04
CA ASP A 51 -1.71 -7.89 1.89
C ASP A 51 -2.09 -8.08 0.41
N MET A 52 -2.18 -6.99 -0.36
CA MET A 52 -2.41 -7.04 -1.82
C MET A 52 -1.30 -7.80 -2.54
N LEU A 53 -0.04 -7.53 -2.19
CA LEU A 53 1.12 -8.18 -2.80
C LEU A 53 1.13 -9.70 -2.52
N ASN A 54 0.69 -10.13 -1.33
CA ASN A 54 0.53 -11.54 -1.00
C ASN A 54 -0.60 -12.19 -1.81
N GLN A 55 -1.75 -11.52 -1.96
CA GLN A 55 -2.84 -12.01 -2.81
C GLN A 55 -2.38 -12.18 -4.26
N LEU A 56 -1.69 -11.17 -4.82
CA LEU A 56 -1.11 -11.25 -6.16
C LEU A 56 -0.10 -12.39 -6.31
N ALA A 57 0.69 -12.65 -5.28
CA ALA A 57 1.65 -13.75 -5.28
C ALA A 57 0.96 -15.13 -5.27
N ILE A 58 -0.14 -15.28 -4.53
CA ILE A 58 -0.98 -16.50 -4.52
C ILE A 58 -1.57 -16.75 -5.91
N GLU A 59 -2.14 -15.73 -6.55
CA GLU A 59 -2.68 -15.84 -7.92
C GLU A 59 -1.59 -16.18 -8.96
N CYS A 60 -0.35 -15.78 -8.71
CA CYS A 60 0.81 -16.19 -9.51
C CYS A 60 1.35 -17.60 -9.17
N ASN A 61 0.63 -18.39 -8.37
CA ASN A 61 1.05 -19.70 -7.85
C ASN A 61 2.42 -19.67 -7.15
N MET A 62 2.76 -18.55 -6.50
CA MET A 62 4.04 -18.34 -5.82
C MET A 62 5.29 -18.61 -6.70
N LYS A 63 5.14 -18.58 -8.02
CA LYS A 63 6.24 -18.81 -8.96
C LYS A 63 7.24 -17.66 -8.84
N GLU A 64 8.44 -17.94 -8.33
CA GLU A 64 9.46 -16.93 -8.02
C GLU A 64 9.70 -15.95 -9.18
N ASN A 65 9.77 -16.45 -10.42
CA ASN A 65 9.97 -15.65 -11.63
C ASN A 65 8.88 -14.59 -11.87
N HIS A 66 7.65 -14.84 -11.44
CA HIS A 66 6.52 -13.92 -11.55
C HIS A 66 6.43 -13.04 -10.30
N VAL A 67 6.54 -13.63 -9.12
CA VAL A 67 6.43 -12.94 -7.83
C VAL A 67 7.47 -11.81 -7.69
N ARG A 68 8.70 -12.03 -8.17
CA ARG A 68 9.76 -11.00 -8.14
C ARG A 68 9.48 -9.80 -9.05
N LYS A 69 8.58 -9.94 -10.02
CA LYS A 69 8.16 -8.85 -10.93
C LYS A 69 6.93 -8.10 -10.41
N LEU A 70 6.25 -8.63 -9.38
CA LEU A 70 5.09 -7.97 -8.80
C LEU A 70 5.50 -6.70 -8.07
N ARG A 71 4.76 -5.63 -8.34
CA ARG A 71 4.86 -4.35 -7.66
C ARG A 71 3.47 -3.80 -7.44
N VAL A 72 3.22 -3.32 -6.23
CA VAL A 72 1.99 -2.59 -5.87
C VAL A 72 2.34 -1.15 -5.53
N VAL A 73 1.38 -0.26 -5.74
CA VAL A 73 1.57 1.19 -5.58
C VAL A 73 0.57 1.73 -4.56
N GLY A 74 1.07 2.48 -3.57
CA GLY A 74 0.29 3.24 -2.62
C GLY A 74 0.42 4.72 -2.87
N MET A 75 -0.67 5.46 -2.74
CA MET A 75 -0.66 6.92 -2.71
C MET A 75 -1.07 7.41 -1.33
N LEU A 76 -0.20 8.20 -0.71
CA LEU A 76 -0.46 8.87 0.56
C LEU A 76 -0.60 10.36 0.30
N GLN A 77 -1.78 10.92 0.52
CA GLN A 77 -2.03 12.35 0.43
C GLN A 77 -2.21 12.93 1.84
N SER A 78 -1.58 14.06 2.12
CA SER A 78 -1.80 14.82 3.35
C SER A 78 -1.76 16.31 3.04
N GLY A 79 -2.94 16.95 3.08
CA GLY A 79 -3.13 18.31 2.58
C GLY A 79 -2.71 18.45 1.10
N ASN A 80 -1.79 19.37 0.82
CA ASN A 80 -1.25 19.62 -0.52
C ASN A 80 -0.04 18.74 -0.89
N ARG A 81 0.37 17.82 0.00
CA ARG A 81 1.50 16.92 -0.25
C ARG A 81 0.99 15.54 -0.63
N MET A 82 1.55 15.00 -1.70
CA MET A 82 1.31 13.62 -2.14
C MET A 82 2.63 12.86 -2.12
N GLN A 83 2.60 11.64 -1.61
CA GLN A 83 3.72 10.71 -1.61
C GLN A 83 3.27 9.42 -2.27
N VAL A 84 4.09 8.93 -3.18
CA VAL A 84 3.88 7.62 -3.81
C VAL A 84 4.81 6.64 -3.11
N ILE A 85 4.24 5.55 -2.61
CA ILE A 85 4.94 4.45 -1.96
C ILE A 85 4.82 3.24 -2.87
N THR A 86 5.89 2.48 -3.02
CA THR A 86 5.87 1.25 -3.82
C THR A 86 6.29 0.07 -2.97
N ALA A 87 5.68 -1.08 -3.18
CA ALA A 87 6.09 -2.31 -2.51
C ALA A 87 6.35 -3.46 -3.48
N ASP A 88 7.40 -4.23 -3.21
CA ASP A 88 7.87 -5.36 -4.04
C ASP A 88 8.35 -6.55 -3.19
N LEU A 89 8.31 -7.77 -3.77
CA LEU A 89 8.82 -9.00 -3.14
C LEU A 89 10.25 -9.30 -3.60
N SER A 90 11.22 -8.63 -2.97
CA SER A 90 12.62 -8.64 -3.43
C SER A 90 13.27 -10.03 -3.51
N LYS A 91 12.91 -10.94 -2.61
CA LYS A 91 13.37 -12.35 -2.58
C LYS A 91 12.22 -13.36 -2.71
N GLY A 92 11.04 -12.93 -3.16
CA GLY A 92 9.83 -13.76 -3.18
C GLY A 92 9.12 -13.92 -1.82
N TYR A 93 9.80 -13.67 -0.69
CA TYR A 93 9.22 -13.72 0.67
C TYR A 93 9.44 -12.45 1.51
N VAL A 94 10.34 -11.55 1.09
CA VAL A 94 10.61 -10.27 1.78
C VAL A 94 9.88 -9.15 1.08
N THR A 95 8.85 -8.59 1.73
CA THR A 95 8.20 -7.35 1.31
C THR A 95 9.12 -6.17 1.59
N ARG A 96 9.49 -5.45 0.53
CA ARG A 96 10.24 -4.19 0.59
C ARG A 96 9.30 -3.05 0.27
N ILE A 97 9.42 -1.95 1.01
CA ILE A 97 8.65 -0.72 0.79
C ILE A 97 9.65 0.39 0.45
N ARG A 98 9.35 1.14 -0.60
CA ARG A 98 10.17 2.24 -1.14
C ARG A 98 9.34 3.50 -1.28
#